data_AF-A0A534L4U8-F1
#
_entry.id   AF-A0A534L4U8-F1
#
_cell.length_a   1.000
_cell.length_b   1.000
_cell.length_c   1.000
_cell.angle_alpha   90.00
_cell.angle_beta   90.00
_cell.angle_gamma   90.00
#
_symmetry.space_group_name_H-M   'P 1'
#
loop_
_entity.id
_entity.type
_entity.pdbx_description
1 polymer ?
#
loop_
_entity_poly.entity_id
_entity_poly.type
_entity_poly.pdbx_seq_one_letter_code
_entity_poly.pdbx_strand_id
1 'polypeptide(L)'
;MASLAMLGATVLGAVNIVLAALLLALYGRIYAKTKAPFTVGLIFFALAFLLENGLVVYSYGSMMDLVPDALAPFLLVVGLLEAAALGAMLWTASR
;
A
#
# COMPACT_ATOMS: atom_id res chain seq x y z
N MET A 1 -4.64 -24.81 -2.95
CA MET A 1 -4.51 -24.09 -4.24
C MET A 1 -5.00 -22.67 -3.98
N ALA A 2 -4.23 -21.64 -4.33
CA ALA A 2 -4.65 -20.26 -4.08
C ALA A 2 -5.98 -19.96 -4.79
N SER A 3 -6.96 -19.45 -4.05
CA SER A 3 -8.20 -18.96 -4.64
C SER A 3 -7.96 -17.73 -5.53
N LEU A 4 -8.80 -17.51 -6.55
CA LEU A 4 -8.71 -16.32 -7.42
C LEU A 4 -8.72 -15.02 -6.61
N ALA A 5 -9.45 -15.02 -5.49
CA ALA A 5 -9.53 -13.90 -4.57
C ALA A 5 -8.18 -13.62 -3.86
N MET A 6 -7.47 -14.66 -3.40
CA MET A 6 -6.13 -14.51 -2.80
C MET A 6 -5.11 -13.95 -3.81
N LEU A 7 -5.18 -14.40 -5.07
CA LEU A 7 -4.33 -13.86 -6.14
C LEU A 7 -4.63 -12.37 -6.38
N GLY A 8 -5.91 -11.99 -6.43
CA GLY A 8 -6.32 -10.60 -6.55
C GLY A 8 -5.84 -9.74 -5.38
N ALA A 9 -5.91 -10.25 -4.14
CA ALA A 9 -5.44 -9.53 -2.95
C ALA A 9 -3.93 -9.32 -2.98
N THR A 10 -3.18 -10.30 -3.49
CA THR A 10 -1.72 -10.20 -3.68
C THR A 10 -1.36 -9.14 -4.71
N VAL A 11 -2.07 -9.11 -5.85
CA VAL A 11 -1.87 -8.09 -6.89
C VAL A 11 -2.19 -6.70 -6.34
N LEU A 12 -3.28 -6.55 -5.58
CA LEU A 12 -3.62 -5.28 -4.96
C LEU A 12 -2.57 -4.81 -3.95
N GLY A 13 -2.04 -5.71 -3.13
CA GLY A 13 -0.92 -5.40 -2.24
C GLY A 13 0.30 -4.88 -3.03
N ALA A 14 0.63 -5.51 -4.16
CA ALA A 14 1.71 -5.04 -5.03
C ALA A 14 1.43 -3.64 -5.63
N VAL A 15 0.18 -3.37 -6.03
CA VAL A 15 -0.24 -2.04 -6.52
C VAL A 15 -0.08 -0.98 -5.42
N ASN A 16 -0.50 -1.29 -4.19
CA ASN A 16 -0.38 -0.39 -3.05
C ASN A 16 1.08 -0.08 -2.71
N ILE A 17 1.98 -1.07 -2.79
CA ILE A 17 3.44 -0.85 -2.64
C ILE A 17 3.92 0.19 -3.65
N VAL A 18 3.53 0.07 -4.93
CA VAL A 18 3.92 1.02 -5.97
C VAL A 18 3.37 2.41 -5.68
N LEU A 19 2.09 2.52 -5.30
CA LEU A 19 1.47 3.81 -4.96
C LEU A 19 2.15 4.48 -3.76
N ALA A 20 2.41 3.72 -2.69
CA ALA A 20 3.11 4.22 -1.51
C ALA A 20 4.55 4.66 -1.83
N ALA A 21 5.27 3.93 -2.68
CA ALA A 21 6.61 4.29 -3.13
C ALA A 21 6.62 5.60 -3.95
N LEU A 22 5.63 5.79 -4.84
CA LEU A 22 5.47 7.04 -5.60
C LEU A 22 5.17 8.22 -4.67
N LEU A 23 4.29 8.03 -3.68
CA LEU A 23 4.00 9.03 -2.66
C LEU A 23 5.25 9.41 -1.86
N LEU A 24 6.06 8.43 -1.47
CA LEU A 24 7.32 8.68 -0.76
C LEU A 24 8.29 9.53 -1.59
N ALA A 25 8.45 9.20 -2.87
CA ALA A 25 9.30 9.99 -3.77
C ALA A 25 8.80 11.44 -3.89
N LEU A 26 7.48 11.62 -4.02
CA LEU A 26 6.86 12.93 -4.16
C LEU A 26 6.94 13.76 -2.88
N TYR A 27 6.60 13.18 -1.73
CA TYR A 27 6.73 13.84 -0.43
C TYR A 27 8.19 14.14 -0.08
N GLY A 28 9.12 13.25 -0.43
CA GLY A 28 10.56 13.52 -0.31
C GLY A 28 10.99 14.74 -1.11
N ARG A 29 10.53 14.85 -2.36
CA ARG A 29 10.76 16.03 -3.21
C ARG A 29 10.13 17.31 -2.63
N ILE A 30 8.92 17.22 -2.08
CA ILE A 30 8.24 18.36 -1.45
C ILE A 30 9.03 18.79 -0.20
N TYR A 31 9.40 17.86 0.66
CA TYR A 31 10.17 18.14 1.87
C TYR A 31 11.52 18.77 1.56
N ALA A 32 12.21 18.33 0.51
CA ALA A 32 13.47 18.93 0.08
C ALA A 32 13.34 20.43 -0.22
N LYS A 33 12.18 20.87 -0.74
CA LYS A 33 11.91 22.26 -1.11
C LYS A 33 11.32 23.09 0.02
N THR A 34 10.35 22.55 0.75
CA THR A 34 9.57 23.32 1.73
C THR A 34 10.09 23.16 3.16
N LYS A 35 10.80 22.07 3.45
CA LYS A 35 11.25 21.67 4.80
C LYS A 35 10.13 21.68 5.85
N ALA A 36 8.87 21.51 5.40
CA ALA A 36 7.72 21.57 6.28
C ALA A 36 7.64 20.33 7.20
N PRO A 37 7.43 20.49 8.52
CA PRO A 37 7.32 19.37 9.45
C PRO A 37 6.12 18.47 9.16
N PHE A 38 5.04 19.03 8.62
CA PHE A 38 3.88 18.26 8.19
C PHE A 38 4.22 17.22 7.11
N THR A 39 5.10 17.57 6.16
CA THR A 39 5.53 16.63 5.10
C THR A 39 6.31 15.44 5.67
N VAL A 40 7.05 15.64 6.77
CA VAL A 40 7.73 14.52 7.46
C VAL A 40 6.71 13.52 8.00
N GLY A 41 5.58 14.00 8.55
CA GLY A 41 4.47 13.15 8.96
C GLY A 41 3.90 12.34 7.79
N LEU A 42 3.70 12.98 6.63
CA LEU A 42 3.23 12.30 5.42
C LEU A 42 4.22 11.24 4.91
N ILE A 43 5.53 11.52 4.96
CA ILE A 43 6.57 10.53 4.63
C ILE A 43 6.48 9.34 5.58
N PHE A 44 6.29 9.57 6.88
CA PHE A 44 6.16 8.49 7.86
C PHE A 44 4.94 7.61 7.57
N PHE A 45 3.77 8.22 7.30
CA PHE A 45 2.57 7.46 6.92
C PHE A 45 2.79 6.67 5.62
N ALA A 46 3.38 7.28 4.59
CA ALA A 46 3.64 6.58 3.33
C ALA A 46 4.65 5.42 3.51
N LEU A 47 5.64 5.55 4.41
CA LEU A 47 6.53 4.46 4.80
C LEU A 47 5.76 3.34 5.52
N ALA A 48 4.85 3.69 6.44
CA ALA A 48 4.05 2.70 7.15
C ALA A 48 3.18 1.87 6.18
N PHE A 49 2.51 2.52 5.23
CA PHE A 49 1.75 1.82 4.18
C PHE A 49 2.64 0.97 3.27
N LEU A 50 3.83 1.46 2.90
CA LEU A 50 4.78 0.68 2.10
C LEU A 50 5.22 -0.61 2.82
N LEU A 51 5.58 -0.49 4.11
CA LEU A 51 6.02 -1.61 4.92
C LEU A 51 4.89 -2.60 5.19
N GLU A 52 3.71 -2.10 5.52
CA GLU A 52 2.52 -2.91 5.77
C GLU A 52 2.13 -3.70 4.51
N ASN A 53 2.01 -3.06 3.35
CA ASN A 53 1.68 -3.76 2.11
C ASN A 53 2.82 -4.70 1.64
N GLY A 54 4.08 -4.34 1.92
CA GLY A 54 5.22 -5.24 1.75
C GLY A 54 5.10 -6.51 2.58
N LEU A 55 4.70 -6.37 3.84
CA LEU A 55 4.46 -7.49 4.75
C LEU A 55 3.26 -8.33 4.32
N VAL A 56 2.20 -7.70 3.82
CA VAL A 56 1.01 -8.38 3.26
C VAL A 56 1.40 -9.26 2.06
N VAL A 57 2.10 -8.69 1.07
CA VAL A 57 2.55 -9.45 -0.11
C VAL A 57 3.52 -10.57 0.28
N TYR A 58 4.45 -10.31 1.21
CA TYR A 58 5.33 -11.35 1.74
C TYR A 58 4.55 -12.47 2.44
N SER A 59 3.54 -12.12 3.23
CA SER A 59 2.71 -13.09 3.95
C SER A 59 1.92 -13.97 3.00
N TYR A 60 1.35 -13.40 1.93
CA TYR A 60 0.65 -14.20 0.91
C TYR A 60 1.61 -15.06 0.08
N GLY A 61 2.85 -14.61 -0.15
CA GLY A 61 3.84 -15.38 -0.90
C GLY A 61 4.48 -16.53 -0.10
N SER A 62 4.67 -16.35 1.20
CA SER A 62 5.43 -17.29 2.05
C SER A 62 4.58 -18.11 3.02
N MET A 63 3.42 -17.59 3.42
CA MET A 63 2.57 -18.17 4.47
C MET A 63 1.14 -18.41 3.97
N MET A 64 0.95 -18.54 2.65
CA MET A 64 -0.39 -18.70 2.04
C MET A 64 -1.17 -19.88 2.63
N ASP A 65 -0.49 -20.96 2.99
CA ASP A 65 -1.11 -22.15 3.59
C ASP A 65 -1.65 -21.92 5.00
N LEU A 66 -1.21 -20.86 5.69
CA LEU A 66 -1.70 -20.47 7.01
C LEU A 66 -2.89 -19.51 6.96
N VAL A 67 -3.17 -18.90 5.81
CA VAL A 67 -4.25 -17.93 5.65
C VAL A 67 -5.53 -18.65 5.21
N PRO A 68 -6.61 -18.64 6.01
CA PRO A 68 -7.86 -19.24 5.60
C PRO A 68 -8.42 -18.55 4.35
N ASP A 69 -8.78 -19.33 3.32
CA ASP A 69 -9.42 -18.80 2.09
C ASP A 69 -10.68 -17.98 2.37
N ALA A 70 -11.38 -18.25 3.48
CA ALA A 70 -12.55 -17.49 3.91
C ALA A 70 -12.25 -16.00 4.18
N LEU A 71 -10.98 -15.63 4.42
CA LEU A 71 -10.56 -14.24 4.63
C LEU A 71 -10.27 -13.50 3.33
N ALA A 72 -10.05 -14.21 2.21
CA ALA A 72 -9.72 -13.63 0.92
C ALA A 72 -10.62 -12.46 0.46
N PRO A 73 -11.96 -12.51 0.58
CA PRO A 73 -12.80 -11.37 0.17
C PRO A 73 -12.58 -10.13 1.04
N PHE A 74 -12.31 -10.28 2.33
CA PHE A 74 -12.03 -9.15 3.21
C PHE A 74 -10.68 -8.51 2.87
N LEU A 75 -9.67 -9.34 2.62
CA LEU A 75 -8.33 -8.89 2.22
C LEU A 75 -8.36 -8.14 0.88
N LEU A 76 -9.18 -8.60 -0.07
CA LEU A 76 -9.43 -7.88 -1.33
C LEU A 76 -10.04 -6.50 -1.10
N VAL A 77 -11.09 -6.41 -0.28
CA VAL A 77 -11.78 -5.14 -0.02
C VAL A 77 -10.85 -4.15 0.69
N VAL A 78 -10.08 -4.61 1.67
CA VAL A 78 -9.07 -3.79 2.36
C VAL A 78 -8.04 -3.27 1.36
N GLY A 79 -7.46 -4.15 0.53
CA GLY A 79 -6.50 -3.76 -0.49
C GLY A 79 -7.05 -2.75 -1.50
N LEU A 80 -8.33 -2.87 -1.90
CA LEU A 80 -9.01 -1.90 -2.77
C LEU A 80 -9.19 -0.53 -2.12
N LEU A 81 -9.60 -0.51 -0.84
CA LEU A 81 -9.77 0.74 -0.09
C LEU A 81 -8.44 1.46 0.09
N GLU A 82 -7.37 0.72 0.38
CA GLU A 82 -6.01 1.25 0.43
C GLU A 82 -5.56 1.81 -0.92
N ALA A 83 -5.79 1.08 -2.02
CA ALA A 83 -5.45 1.56 -3.36
C ALA A 83 -6.18 2.86 -3.69
N ALA A 84 -7.47 2.95 -3.33
CA ALA A 84 -8.25 4.17 -3.50
C ALA A 84 -7.71 5.33 -2.65
N ALA A 85 -7.36 5.08 -1.39
CA ALA A 85 -6.82 6.09 -0.48
C ALA A 85 -5.45 6.60 -0.94
N LEU A 86 -4.52 5.69 -1.25
CA LEU A 86 -3.17 6.03 -1.73
C LEU A 86 -3.24 6.72 -3.11
N GLY A 87 -4.11 6.25 -4.00
CA GLY A 87 -4.37 6.89 -5.28
C GLY A 87 -4.90 8.31 -5.15
N ALA A 88 -5.87 8.53 -4.25
CA ALA A 88 -6.39 9.86 -3.96
C ALA A 88 -5.31 10.78 -3.37
N MET A 89 -4.51 10.29 -2.41
CA MET A 89 -3.38 11.04 -1.87
C MET A 89 -2.37 11.41 -2.95
N LEU A 90 -2.01 10.46 -3.82
CA LEU A 90 -1.05 10.68 -4.90
C LEU A 90 -1.56 11.73 -5.88
N TRP A 91 -2.84 11.65 -6.26
CA TRP A 91 -3.46 12.66 -7.11
C TRP A 91 -3.40 14.04 -6.47
N THR A 92 -3.80 14.19 -5.20
CA THR A 92 -3.76 15.48 -4.50
C THR A 92 -2.35 16.04 -4.32
N ALA A 93 -1.35 15.19 -4.10
CA ALA A 93 0.04 15.61 -3.93
C ALA A 93 0.71 16.00 -5.26
N SER A 94 0.20 15.48 -6.38
CA SER A 94 0.74 15.73 -7.73
C SER A 94 0.20 17.01 -8.39
N ARG A 95 -0.87 17.58 -7.83
CA ARG A 95 -1.56 18.78 -8.33
C ARG A 95 -1.03 20.04 -7.68
#